data_AF-A0A2E6BK43-F1
#
_entry.id   AF-A0A2E6BK43-F1
#
_cell.length_a   1.000
_cell.length_b   1.000
_cell.length_c   1.000
_cell.angle_alpha   90.00
_cell.angle_beta   90.00
_cell.angle_gamma   90.00
#
_symmetry.space_group_name_H-M   'P 1'
#
loop_
_entity.id
_entity.type
_entity.pdbx_description
1 polymer ?
#
loop_
_entity_poly.entity_id
_entity_poly.type
_entity_poly.pdbx_seq_one_letter_code
_entity_poly.pdbx_strand_id
1 'polypeptide(L)' 'MSLTEKRKRAPSLPQVEPDLLDQGITQLSLEIKTLQDWIADIDSSDAEPRRSYEDMLRSRREMLAALQQQKANLSNTANH' A
#
# COMPACT_ATOMS: atom_id res chain seq x y z
N MET A 1 2.25 -39.40 34.82
CA MET A 1 3.11 -39.40 33.61
C MET A 1 3.03 -38.03 32.97
N SER A 2 4.18 -37.45 32.63
CA SER A 2 4.34 -36.08 32.11
C SER A 2 4.04 -36.03 30.60
N LEU A 3 3.21 -35.09 30.16
CA LEU A 3 3.05 -34.75 28.74
C LEU A 3 3.53 -33.31 28.53
N THR A 4 4.86 -33.17 28.49
CA THR A 4 5.54 -31.99 27.96
C THR A 4 5.48 -32.01 26.43
N GLU A 5 4.35 -31.63 25.85
CA GLU A 5 4.26 -31.33 24.42
C GLU A 5 4.58 -29.85 24.17
N LYS A 6 5.85 -29.63 23.81
CA LYS A 6 6.40 -28.39 23.28
C LYS A 6 5.57 -27.92 22.08
N ARG A 7 4.66 -26.95 22.28
CA ARG A 7 4.10 -26.16 21.18
C ARG A 7 5.20 -25.25 20.63
N LYS A 8 6.02 -25.76 19.70
CA LYS A 8 6.77 -24.92 18.77
C LYS A 8 5.79 -24.31 17.76
N ARG A 9 5.02 -23.30 18.17
CA ARG A 9 4.42 -22.37 17.20
C ARG A 9 5.51 -21.36 16.86
N ALA A 10 6.34 -21.69 15.88
CA ALA A 10 7.02 -20.64 15.15
C ALA A 10 5.90 -19.72 14.59
N PRO A 11 5.96 -18.40 14.80
CA PRO A 11 5.04 -17.52 14.09
C PRO A 11 5.42 -17.64 12.62
N SER A 12 4.61 -18.35 11.85
CA SER A 12 4.56 -18.17 10.41
C SER A 12 4.15 -16.71 10.21
N LEU A 13 5.12 -15.81 10.11
CA LEU A 13 4.89 -14.48 9.57
C LEU A 13 4.14 -14.71 8.26
N PRO A 14 2.95 -14.12 8.04
CA PRO A 14 2.26 -14.30 6.79
C PRO A 14 3.20 -13.78 5.71
N GLN A 15 3.70 -14.70 4.90
CA GLN A 15 4.42 -14.37 3.69
C GLN A 15 3.40 -13.59 2.87
N VAL A 16 3.57 -12.27 2.79
CA VAL A 16 2.71 -11.43 1.97
C VAL A 16 2.92 -11.95 0.55
N GLU A 17 1.90 -12.63 0.03
CA GLU A 17 1.95 -13.18 -1.32
C GLU A 17 2.33 -12.04 -2.27
N PRO A 18 3.39 -12.20 -3.10
CA PRO A 18 3.84 -11.14 -4.00
C PRO A 18 2.72 -10.55 -4.85
N ASP A 19 1.75 -11.39 -5.20
CA ASP A 19 0.53 -11.03 -5.92
C ASP A 19 -0.35 -10.03 -5.14
N LEU A 20 -0.43 -10.14 -3.82
CA LEU A 20 -1.19 -9.21 -2.97
C LEU A 20 -0.56 -7.81 -2.94
N LEU A 21 0.78 -7.74 -2.92
CA LEU A 21 1.50 -6.47 -2.97
C LEU A 21 1.31 -5.78 -4.33
N ASP A 22 1.36 -6.54 -5.42
CA ASP A 22 1.15 -6.04 -6.77
C ASP A 22 -0.29 -5.58 -7.03
N GLN A 23 -1.27 -6.31 -6.49
CA GLN A 23 -2.67 -5.88 -6.49
C GLN A 23 -2.85 -4.57 -5.72
N GLY A 24 -2.24 -4.44 -4.53
CA GLY A 24 -2.29 -3.21 -3.72
C GLY A 24 -1.69 -2.00 -4.45
N ILE A 25 -0.54 -2.17 -5.11
CA ILE A 25 0.11 -1.13 -5.93
C ILE A 25 -0.79 -0.73 -7.10
N THR A 26 -1.40 -1.71 -7.78
CA THR A 26 -2.30 -1.46 -8.92
C THR A 26 -3.55 -0.68 -8.48
N GLN A 27 -4.17 -1.11 -7.38
CA GLN A 27 -5.35 -0.47 -6.81
C GLN A 27 -5.05 0.99 -6.41
N LEU A 28 -3.95 1.23 -5.70
CA LEU A 28 -3.53 2.60 -5.33
C LEU A 28 -3.26 3.47 -6.55
N SER A 29 -2.70 2.91 -7.63
CA SER A 29 -2.46 3.65 -8.86
C SER A 29 -3.77 4.10 -9.53
N LEU A 30 -4.81 3.27 -9.49
CA LEU A 30 -6.16 3.63 -9.97
C LEU A 30 -6.81 4.70 -9.10
N GLU A 31 -6.67 4.60 -7.78
CA GLU A 31 -7.18 5.62 -6.84
C GLU A 31 -6.50 6.98 -7.06
N ILE A 32 -5.18 6.99 -7.25
CA ILE A 32 -4.42 8.21 -7.57
C ILE A 32 -4.95 8.85 -8.86
N LYS A 33 -5.13 8.06 -9.91
CA LYS A 33 -5.66 8.56 -11.18
C LYS A 33 -7.06 9.17 -11.00
N THR A 34 -7.94 8.46 -10.30
CA THR A 34 -9.31 8.91 -10.02
C THR A 34 -9.31 10.24 -9.24
N LEU A 35 -8.45 10.38 -8.23
CA LEU A 35 -8.30 11.64 -7.48
C LEU A 35 -7.77 12.77 -8.35
N GLN A 36 -6.83 12.50 -9.26
CA GLN A 36 -6.32 13.51 -10.20
C GLN A 36 -7.42 13.98 -11.16
N ASP A 37 -8.23 13.05 -11.69
CA ASP A 37 -9.35 13.37 -12.56
C ASP A 37 -10.39 14.24 -11.80
N TRP A 38 -10.72 13.89 -10.56
CA TRP A 38 -11.61 14.70 -9.73
C TRP A 38 -11.06 16.09 -9.43
N ILE A 39 -9.76 16.22 -9.11
CA ILE A 39 -9.13 17.53 -8.85
C ILE A 39 -9.18 18.41 -10.10
N ALA A 40 -8.98 17.82 -11.29
CA ALA A 40 -9.03 18.54 -12.56
C ALA A 40 -10.44 19.05 -12.90
N ASP A 41 -11.48 18.33 -12.48
CA ASP A 41 -12.88 18.67 -12.72
C ASP A 41 -13.45 19.69 -11.71
N ILE A 42 -12.76 19.96 -10.59
CA ILE A 42 -13.21 20.95 -9.60
C ILE A 42 -13.03 22.35 -10.15
N ASP A 43 -14.11 23.14 -10.11
CA ASP A 43 -14.08 24.56 -10.49
C ASP A 43 -13.02 25.32 -9.67
N SER A 44 -12.24 26.15 -10.35
CA SER A 44 -11.25 27.07 -9.77
C SER A 44 -11.76 27.86 -8.56
N SER A 45 -13.07 28.14 -8.49
CA SER A 45 -13.72 28.86 -7.40
C SER A 45 -13.85 28.07 -6.09
N ASP A 46 -13.78 26.73 -6.14
CA ASP A 46 -14.05 25.85 -5.00
C ASP A 46 -12.74 25.31 -4.37
N ALA A 47 -12.16 26.11 -3.48
CA ALA A 47 -10.82 25.86 -2.93
C ALA A 47 -10.76 24.75 -1.88
N GLU A 48 -11.81 24.58 -1.07
CA GLU A 48 -11.82 23.61 0.04
C GLU A 48 -11.92 22.15 -0.44
N PRO A 49 -12.81 21.79 -1.40
CA PRO A 49 -12.83 20.44 -1.97
C PRO A 49 -11.51 20.11 -2.68
N ARG A 50 -10.97 21.05 -3.46
CA ARG A 50 -9.68 20.87 -4.14
C ARG A 50 -8.57 20.53 -3.15
N ARG A 51 -8.44 21.32 -2.08
CA ARG A 51 -7.43 21.10 -1.05
C ARG A 51 -7.58 19.74 -0.37
N SER A 52 -8.81 19.35 -0.03
CA SER A 52 -9.08 18.05 0.59
C SER A 52 -8.65 16.88 -0.30
N TYR A 53 -8.95 16.94 -1.60
CA TYR A 53 -8.52 15.90 -2.54
C TYR A 53 -7.02 15.93 -2.82
N GLU A 54 -6.38 17.09 -2.84
CA GLU A 54 -4.92 17.22 -2.94
C GLU A 54 -4.21 16.56 -1.74
N ASP A 55 -4.75 16.73 -0.53
CA ASP A 55 -4.22 16.07 0.67
C ASP A 55 -4.41 14.54 0.61
N MET A 56 -5.58 14.07 0.14
CA MET A 56 -5.80 12.64 -0.10
C MET A 56 -4.84 12.10 -1.17
N LEU A 57 -4.63 12.83 -2.27
CA LEU A 57 -3.71 12.46 -3.35
C LEU A 57 -2.28 12.34 -2.83
N ARG A 58 -1.85 13.27 -1.95
CA ARG A 58 -0.54 13.22 -1.30
C ARG A 58 -0.40 11.94 -0.47
N SER A 59 -1.37 11.64 0.40
CA SER A 59 -1.36 10.43 1.23
C SER A 59 -1.29 9.15 0.39
N ARG A 60 -2.04 9.07 -0.72
CA ARG A 60 -2.02 7.91 -1.62
C ARG A 60 -0.67 7.74 -2.34
N ARG A 61 -0.02 8.83 -2.73
CA ARG A 61 1.32 8.81 -3.33
C ARG A 61 2.38 8.34 -2.32
N GLU A 62 2.31 8.81 -1.09
CA GLU A 62 3.20 8.36 -0.01
C GLU A 62 3.04 6.86 0.26
N MET A 63 1.79 6.38 0.31
CA MET A 63 1.50 4.95 0.47
C MET A 63 2.02 4.11 -0.71
N LEU A 64 1.81 4.57 -1.94
CA LEU A 64 2.34 3.89 -3.13
C LEU A 64 3.87 3.79 -3.09
N ALA A 65 4.55 4.88 -2.70
CA ALA A 65 6.00 4.89 -2.56
C ALA A 65 6.48 3.88 -1.50
N ALA A 66 5.78 3.80 -0.36
CA ALA A 66 6.10 2.83 0.69
C ALA A 66 5.93 1.38 0.22
N LEU A 67 4.85 1.06 -0.50
CA LEU A 67 4.64 -0.29 -1.05
C LEU A 67 5.66 -0.65 -2.13
N GLN A 68 6.03 0.30 -2.99
CA GLN A 68 7.09 0.09 -3.98
C GLN A 68 8.45 -0.17 -3.32
N GLN A 69 8.77 0.56 -2.24
CA GLN A 69 9.98 0.32 -1.45
C GLN A 69 9.95 -1.06 -0.79
N GLN A 70 8.80 -1.47 -0.24
CA GLN A 70 8.62 -2.81 0.32
C GLN A 70 8.84 -3.89 -0.75
N LYS A 71 8.30 -3.72 -1.96
CA LYS A 71 8.51 -4.62 -3.09
C LYS A 71 9.98 -4.74 -3.46
N ALA A 72 10.69 -3.61 -3.55
CA ALA A 72 12.11 -3.59 -3.83
C ALA A 72 12.93 -4.34 -2.76
N ASN A 73 12.62 -4.12 -1.48
CA ASN A 73 13.29 -4.81 -0.37
C ASN A 73 13.05 -6.32 -0.41
N LEU A 74 11.81 -6.76 -0.65
CA LEU A 74 11.46 -8.18 -0.81
C LEU A 74 12.23 -8.83 -1.97
N SER A 75 12.33 -8.14 -3.11
CA SER A 75 13.09 -8.63 -4.27
C SER A 75 14.59 -8.74 -3.99
N ASN A 76 15.16 -7.84 -3.19
CA ASN A 76 16.57 -7.87 -2.81
C ASN A 76 16.87 -9.03 -1.83
N THR A 77 15.96 -9.30 -0.89
CA THR A 77 16.10 -10.45 0.03
C THR A 77 15.92 -11.82 -0.64
N ALA A 78 15.27 -11.90 -1.81
CA ALA A 78 15.11 -13.15 -2.55
C ALA A 78 16.34 -13.52 -3.40
N ASN A 79 17.27 -12.58 -3.62
CA ASN A 79 18.48 -12.75 -4.44
C ASN A 79 19.75 -13.03 -3.61
N HIS A 80 19.62 -13.36 -2.31
CA HIS A 80 20.70 -13.70 -1.39
C HIS A 80 20.40 -15.03 -0.70
#